data_AF-A0A1F7NKD2-F1
#
_entry.id   AF-A0A1F7NKD2-F1
#
_cell.length_a   1.000
_cell.length_b   1.000
_cell.length_c   1.000
_cell.angle_alpha   90.00
_cell.angle_beta   90.00
_cell.angle_gamma   90.00
#
_symmetry.space_group_name_H-M   'P 1'
#
loop_
_entity.id
_entity.type
_entity.pdbx_description
1 polymer ?
#
loop_
_entity_poly.entity_id
_entity_poly.type
_entity_poly.pdbx_seq_one_letter_code
_entity_poly.pdbx_strand_id
1 'polypeptide(L)'
;MATASLWANVPHYVSGIENPKAALALVQRVLGLLDAEVDLTDLEEATKQFEKNLAEIVSQNAKVAAYVKKLEAKVAEEEEPEPVPPAEELPPASDLVAEIEQFLRQQRPDEPKG
;
A
#
# COMPACT_ATOMS: atom_id res chain seq x y z
N MET A 1 5.50 21.94 15.77
CA MET A 1 5.98 21.66 14.40
C MET A 1 5.35 20.36 13.97
N ALA A 2 4.74 20.29 12.79
CA ALA A 2 4.25 19.02 12.25
C ALA A 2 5.43 18.17 11.78
N THR A 3 5.41 16.87 12.05
CA THR A 3 6.44 15.91 11.65
C THR A 3 5.79 14.71 10.96
N ALA A 4 6.50 14.10 10.02
CA ALA A 4 6.07 12.89 9.32
C ALA A 4 7.27 11.95 9.15
N SER A 5 6.99 10.65 9.02
CA SER A 5 7.97 9.63 8.65
C SER A 5 7.46 8.84 7.46
N LEU A 6 8.35 8.38 6.60
CA LEU A 6 8.02 7.62 5.41
C LEU A 6 8.93 6.39 5.32
N TRP A 7 8.34 5.27 4.91
CA TRP A 7 8.99 3.97 4.83
C TRP A 7 8.64 3.33 3.49
N ALA A 8 9.60 2.61 2.91
CA ALA A 8 9.40 1.83 1.69
C ALA A 8 9.61 0.35 2.01
N ASN A 9 8.69 -0.50 1.56
CA ASN A 9 8.81 -1.93 1.73
C ASN A 9 9.76 -2.49 0.66
N VAL A 10 10.86 -3.11 1.09
CA VAL A 10 11.86 -3.68 0.18
C VAL A 10 11.91 -5.19 0.36
N PRO A 11 11.77 -5.99 -0.71
CA PRO A 11 11.84 -7.44 -0.59
C PRO A 11 13.21 -7.90 -0.09
N HIS A 12 13.22 -8.85 0.83
CA HIS A 12 14.45 -9.37 1.46
C HIS A 12 15.41 -10.07 0.47
N TYR A 13 14.93 -10.54 -0.69
CA TYR A 13 15.81 -11.07 -1.73
C TYR A 13 16.61 -9.98 -2.46
N VAL A 14 16.32 -8.71 -2.17
CA VAL A 14 16.98 -7.51 -2.71
C VAL A 14 17.86 -6.84 -1.64
N SER A 15 17.84 -7.34 -0.39
CA SER A 15 18.55 -6.69 0.72
C SER A 15 20.07 -6.92 0.62
N GLY A 16 20.83 -5.84 0.48
CA GLY A 16 22.30 -5.85 0.39
C GLY A 16 22.88 -4.96 -0.70
N ILE A 17 22.03 -4.42 -1.58
CA ILE A 17 22.40 -3.50 -2.68
C ILE A 17 21.66 -2.18 -2.46
N GLU A 18 22.26 -1.06 -2.87
CA GLU A 18 21.57 0.22 -3.01
C GLU A 18 20.29 0.02 -3.85
N ASN A 19 19.13 0.43 -3.32
CA ASN A 19 17.84 0.22 -3.97
C ASN A 19 17.29 1.55 -4.52
N PRO A 20 17.62 1.93 -5.77
CA PRO A 20 17.17 3.18 -6.37
C PRO A 20 15.65 3.26 -6.52
N LYS A 21 14.96 2.12 -6.68
CA LYS A 21 13.49 2.06 -6.75
C LYS A 21 12.84 2.53 -5.45
N ALA A 22 13.34 2.04 -4.32
CA ALA A 22 12.85 2.46 -3.00
C ALA A 22 13.14 3.94 -2.74
N ALA A 23 14.34 4.40 -3.10
CA ALA A 23 14.71 5.81 -2.98
C ALA A 23 13.82 6.71 -3.85
N LEU A 24 13.59 6.35 -5.11
CA LEU A 24 12.71 7.08 -6.04
C LEU A 24 11.30 7.23 -5.49
N ALA A 25 10.70 6.13 -4.99
CA ALA A 25 9.37 6.15 -4.41
C ALA A 25 9.27 7.08 -3.18
N LEU A 26 10.29 7.05 -2.31
CA LEU A 26 10.35 7.93 -1.14
C LEU A 26 10.49 9.40 -1.55
N VAL A 27 11.38 9.71 -2.50
CA VAL A 27 11.60 11.07 -2.99
C VAL A 27 10.34 11.63 -3.63
N GLN A 28 9.69 10.89 -4.54
CA GLN A 28 8.43 11.30 -5.16
C GLN A 28 7.35 11.60 -4.12
N ARG A 29 7.24 10.77 -3.08
CA ARG A 29 6.25 10.98 -2.01
C ARG A 29 6.56 12.19 -1.15
N VAL A 30 7.84 12.44 -0.84
CA VAL A 30 8.27 13.66 -0.12
C VAL A 30 8.01 14.90 -0.95
N LEU A 31 8.36 14.90 -2.23
CA LEU A 31 8.11 16.01 -3.15
C LEU A 31 6.61 16.35 -3.23
N GLY A 32 5.75 15.34 -3.34
CA GLY A 32 4.30 15.54 -3.32
C GLY A 32 3.74 16.06 -1.99
N LEU A 33 4.42 15.82 -0.85
CA LEU A 33 4.04 16.39 0.44
C LEU A 33 4.51 17.85 0.60
N LEU A 34 5.59 18.21 -0.09
CA LEU A 34 6.20 19.54 -0.04
C LEU A 34 5.75 20.45 -1.19
N ASP A 35 4.94 19.93 -2.13
CA ASP A 35 4.54 20.61 -3.37
C ASP A 35 5.74 21.17 -4.14
N ALA A 36 6.78 20.34 -4.27
CA ALA A 36 8.06 20.71 -4.87
C ALA A 36 8.36 19.86 -6.11
N GLU A 37 9.05 20.47 -7.08
CA GLU A 37 9.51 19.81 -8.29
C GLU A 37 11.03 19.74 -8.33
N VAL A 38 11.57 18.56 -8.64
CA VAL A 38 13.00 18.30 -8.79
C VAL A 38 13.16 17.34 -9.97
N ASP A 39 14.25 17.51 -10.73
CA ASP A 39 14.62 16.57 -11.79
C ASP A 39 15.08 15.24 -11.18
N LEU A 40 14.38 14.16 -11.51
CA LEU A 40 14.65 12.81 -11.02
C LEU A 40 15.21 11.89 -12.12
N THR A 41 15.56 12.43 -13.30
CA THR A 41 15.94 11.64 -14.48
C THR A 41 17.02 10.59 -14.19
N ASP A 42 18.12 10.99 -13.54
CA ASP A 42 19.21 10.06 -13.21
C ASP A 42 18.77 8.93 -12.26
N LEU A 43 17.88 9.25 -11.31
CA LEU A 43 17.36 8.28 -10.35
C LEU A 43 16.35 7.33 -11.00
N GLU A 44 15.56 7.82 -11.96
CA GLU A 44 14.70 7.00 -12.79
C GLU A 44 15.50 6.06 -13.70
N GLU A 45 16.59 6.53 -14.30
CA GLU A 45 17.50 5.71 -15.10
C GLU A 45 18.18 4.63 -14.26
N ALA A 46 18.69 5.00 -13.08
CA ALA A 46 19.25 4.05 -12.12
C ALA A 46 18.22 2.99 -11.70
N THR A 47 16.96 3.40 -11.50
CA THR A 47 15.85 2.48 -11.20
C THR A 47 15.61 1.50 -12.34
N LYS A 48 15.53 1.99 -13.58
CA LYS A 48 15.34 1.12 -14.77
C LYS A 48 16.48 0.12 -14.93
N GLN A 49 17.73 0.54 -14.73
CA GLN A 49 18.88 -0.36 -14.85
C GLN A 49 18.88 -1.40 -13.74
N PHE A 50 18.57 -0.98 -12.52
CA PHE A 50 18.45 -1.87 -11.37
C PHE A 50 17.41 -2.96 -11.58
N GLU A 51 16.20 -2.60 -12.05
CA GLU A 51 15.13 -3.57 -12.33
C GLU A 51 15.51 -4.59 -13.41
N LYS A 52 16.20 -4.14 -14.47
CA LYS A 52 16.71 -5.04 -15.52
C LYS A 52 17.70 -6.05 -14.97
N ASN A 53 18.70 -5.58 -14.21
CA ASN A 53 19.70 -6.44 -13.59
C ASN A 53 19.05 -7.43 -12.60
N LEU A 54 18.10 -6.95 -11.81
CA LEU A 54 17.37 -7.79 -10.86
C LEU A 54 16.56 -8.88 -11.57
N ALA A 55 15.84 -8.53 -12.63
CA ALA A 55 15.09 -9.49 -13.44
C ALA A 55 16.01 -10.57 -14.04
N GLU A 56 17.19 -10.18 -14.53
CA GLU A 56 18.19 -11.13 -15.03
C GLU A 56 18.65 -12.10 -13.93
N ILE A 57 19.05 -11.59 -12.76
CA ILE A 57 19.49 -12.41 -11.62
C ILE A 57 18.39 -13.38 -11.17
N VAL A 58 17.16 -12.89 -11.06
CA VAL A 58 16.00 -13.71 -10.67
C VAL A 58 15.74 -14.79 -11.72
N SER A 59 15.83 -14.46 -13.02
CA SER A 59 15.61 -15.41 -14.11
C SER A 59 16.64 -16.55 -14.14
N GLN A 60 17.89 -16.27 -13.75
CA GLN A 60 18.96 -17.27 -13.67
C GLN A 60 18.78 -18.24 -12.50
N ASN A 61 17.93 -17.90 -11.51
CA ASN A 61 17.67 -18.73 -10.35
C ASN A 61 16.22 -19.20 -10.32
N ALA A 62 15.97 -20.38 -10.89
CA ALA A 62 14.63 -20.98 -10.98
C ALA A 62 13.89 -21.09 -9.62
N LYS A 63 14.61 -21.25 -8.50
CA LYS A 63 14.00 -21.29 -7.16
C LYS A 63 13.51 -19.90 -6.73
N VAL A 64 14.30 -18.86 -6.97
CA VAL A 64 13.93 -17.47 -6.66
C VAL A 64 12.80 -17.01 -7.59
N ALA A 65 12.86 -17.30 -8.89
CA ALA A 65 11.78 -16.99 -9.83
C ALA A 65 10.43 -17.62 -9.43
N ALA A 66 10.43 -18.91 -9.05
CA ALA A 66 9.22 -19.58 -8.56
C ALA A 66 8.71 -18.97 -7.25
N TYR A 67 9.61 -18.54 -6.37
CA TYR A 67 9.26 -17.88 -5.12
C TYR A 67 8.66 -16.49 -5.34
N VAL A 68 9.26 -15.66 -6.21
CA VAL A 68 8.74 -14.34 -6.59
C VAL A 68 7.34 -14.48 -7.19
N LYS A 69 7.14 -15.41 -8.13
CA LYS A 69 5.82 -15.66 -8.73
C LYS A 69 4.75 -16.02 -7.70
N LYS A 70 5.12 -16.76 -6.66
CA LYS A 70 4.19 -17.10 -5.56
C LYS A 70 3.87 -15.88 -4.69
N LEU A 71 4.84 -14.99 -4.46
CA LEU A 71 4.62 -13.75 -3.72
C LEU A 71 3.70 -12.81 -4.50
N GLU A 72 3.94 -12.62 -5.80
CA GLU A 72 3.11 -11.79 -6.67
C GLU A 72 1.67 -12.30 -6.76
N ALA A 73 1.46 -13.62 -6.85
CA ALA A 73 0.12 -14.20 -6.86
C ALA A 73 -0.66 -13.90 -5.56
N LYS A 74 0.00 -13.94 -4.40
CA LYS A 74 -0.63 -13.59 -3.12
C LYS A 74 -1.00 -12.12 -3.02
N VAL A 75 -0.12 -11.23 -3.48
CA VAL A 75 -0.40 -9.79 -3.50
C VAL A 75 -1.58 -9.50 -4.43
N ALA A 76 -1.63 -10.15 -5.60
CA ALA A 76 -2.76 -10.01 -6.52
C ALA A 76 -4.08 -10.49 -5.92
N GLU A 77 -4.08 -11.62 -5.19
CA GLU A 77 -5.26 -12.10 -4.44
C GLU A 77 -5.70 -11.14 -3.32
N GLU A 78 -4.76 -10.44 -2.67
CA GLU A 78 -5.05 -9.44 -1.63
C GLU A 78 -5.50 -8.09 -2.20
N GLU A 79 -5.07 -7.75 -3.43
CA GLU A 79 -5.43 -6.51 -4.13
C GLU A 79 -6.71 -6.62 -4.98
N GLU A 80 -7.23 -7.84 -5.19
CA GLU A 80 -8.55 -8.02 -5.79
C GLU A 80 -9.60 -7.37 -4.87
N PRO A 81 -10.29 -6.30 -5.31
CA PRO A 81 -11.36 -5.74 -4.52
C PRO A 81 -12.43 -6.81 -4.38
N GLU A 82 -12.74 -7.19 -3.13
CA GLU A 82 -13.97 -7.91 -2.80
C GLU A 82 -15.10 -7.29 -3.64
N PRO A 83 -15.84 -8.09 -4.43
CA PRO A 83 -16.84 -7.55 -5.33
C PRO A 83 -17.83 -6.74 -4.51
N VAL A 84 -17.77 -5.43 -4.66
CA VAL A 84 -18.72 -4.52 -4.02
C VAL A 84 -20.07 -4.88 -4.63
N PRO A 85 -21.07 -5.31 -3.83
CA PRO A 85 -22.39 -5.59 -4.38
C PRO A 85 -22.87 -4.37 -5.17
N PRO A 86 -23.61 -4.55 -6.28
CA PRO A 86 -24.22 -3.43 -6.97
C PRO A 86 -24.97 -2.55 -5.95
N ALA A 87 -25.00 -1.23 -6.17
CA ALA A 87 -25.60 -0.28 -5.22
C ALA A 87 -27.07 -0.61 -4.88
N GLU A 88 -27.73 -1.41 -5.72
CA GLU A 88 -29.10 -1.93 -5.57
C GLU A 88 -29.21 -3.05 -4.52
N GLU A 89 -28.12 -3.76 -4.23
CA GLU A 89 -28.02 -4.83 -3.22
C GLU A 89 -27.44 -4.34 -1.89
N LEU A 90 -26.83 -3.16 -1.88
CA LEU A 90 -26.36 -2.51 -0.65
C LEU A 90 -27.55 -1.86 0.07
N PRO A 91 -27.72 -2.07 1.38
CA PRO A 91 -28.71 -1.32 2.15
C PRO A 91 -28.40 0.19 2.06
N PRO A 92 -29.43 1.05 2.01
CA PRO A 92 -29.22 2.49 1.94
C PRO A 92 -28.44 2.98 3.17
N ALA A 93 -27.60 3.99 2.98
CA ALA A 93 -26.73 4.52 4.04
C ALA A 93 -27.48 4.95 5.31
N SER A 94 -28.76 5.30 5.18
CA SER A 94 -29.66 5.59 6.31
C SER A 94 -29.83 4.43 7.28
N ASP A 95 -29.84 3.20 6.77
CA ASP A 95 -30.11 2.01 7.57
C ASP A 95 -28.89 1.68 8.44
N LEU A 96 -27.68 1.84 7.88
CA LEU A 96 -26.43 1.72 8.62
C LEU A 96 -26.31 2.79 9.71
N VAL A 97 -26.72 4.04 9.42
CA VAL A 97 -26.74 5.13 10.41
C VAL A 97 -27.72 4.80 11.55
N ALA A 98 -28.91 4.28 11.23
CA ALA A 98 -29.89 3.89 12.24
C ALA A 98 -29.38 2.75 13.15
N GLU A 99 -28.66 1.78 12.59
CA GLU A 99 -28.07 0.67 13.35
C GLU A 99 -26.95 1.17 14.29
N ILE A 100 -26.09 2.08 13.80
CA ILE A 100 -25.06 2.73 14.63
C ILE A 100 -25.70 3.54 15.76
N GLU A 101 -26.75 4.33 15.48
CA GLU A 101 -27.47 5.07 16.52
C GLU A 101 -28.09 4.15 17.56
N GLN A 102 -28.70 3.04 17.13
CA GLN A 102 -29.31 2.07 18.03
C GLN A 102 -28.26 1.39 18.92
N PHE A 103 -27.11 1.02 18.34
CA PHE A 103 -25.98 0.46 19.08
C PHE A 103 -25.42 1.44 20.12
N LEU A 104 -25.26 2.72 19.75
CA LEU A 104 -24.80 3.77 20.67
C LEU A 104 -25.82 4.10 21.77
N ARG A 105 -27.12 3.92 21.53
CA ARG A 105 -28.15 4.02 22.57
C ARG A 105 -28.10 2.84 23.53
N GLN A 106 -27.84 1.63 23.04
CA GLN A 106 -27.68 0.44 23.89
C GLN A 106 -26.40 0.48 24.73
N GLN A 107 -25.35 1.15 24.24
CA GLN A 107 -24.11 1.36 25.00
C GLN A 107 -24.13 2.55 25.96
N ARG A 108 -25.17 3.40 25.93
CA ARG A 108 -25.33 4.44 26.94
C ARG A 108 -25.88 3.77 28.21
N PRO A 109 -25.11 3.66 29.31
CA PRO A 109 -25.65 3.16 30.56
C PRO A 109 -26.72 4.16 31.04
N ASP A 110 -27.84 3.65 31.57
CA ASP A 110 -28.90 4.47 32.16
C ASP A 110 -28.29 5.48 33.14
N GLU A 111 -28.45 6.77 32.82
CA GLU A 111 -28.12 7.88 33.71
C GLU A 111 -28.98 7.72 34.99
N PRO A 112 -28.39 7.62 36.20
CA PRO A 112 -29.19 7.49 37.40
C PRO A 112 -29.95 8.81 37.61
N LYS A 113 -31.28 8.75 37.51
CA LYS A 113 -32.17 9.85 37.92
C LYS A 113 -31.95 10.10 39.42
N GLY A 114 -31.48 11.31 39.74
CA GLY A 114 -31.49 11.84 41.11
C GLY A 114 -32.89 12.05 41.66
#